data_AF-A0A1R3JDR9-F1
#
_entry.id   AF-A0A1R3JDR9-F1
#
_cell.length_a   1.000
_cell.length_b   1.000
_cell.length_c   1.000
_cell.angle_alpha   90.00
_cell.angle_beta   90.00
_cell.angle_gamma   90.00
#
_symmetry.space_group_name_H-M   'P 1'
#
loop_
_entity.id
_entity.type
_entity.pdbx_description
1 polymer ?
#
loop_
_entity_poly.entity_id
_entity_poly.type
_entity_poly.pdbx_seq_one_letter_code
_entity_poly.pdbx_strand_id
1 'polypeptide(L)'
;MKNVNIEYWKKLETGSSKINCDGAFEENSGAAAIKIIMRDEHGSIIDGVAKEVSVLFGVESEALAVKEAVSLAVRRSLDSVTIETDSAIVQQSIGNYPKENVRDWRIVPIIQDIKASLNSFTAPNLRWVSRKANIAANWVAVNTRKKKLMPLILKNCLGIVHSLSNNFN
;
A
#
# COMPACT_ATOMS: atom_id res chain seq x y z
N MET A 1 26.67 -8.08 -12.49
CA MET A 1 25.83 -6.89 -12.23
C MET A 1 24.38 -7.30 -12.45
N LYS A 2 23.52 -7.24 -11.43
CA LYS A 2 22.10 -7.59 -11.59
C LYS A 2 21.41 -6.43 -12.31
N ASN A 3 20.84 -6.68 -13.48
CA ASN A 3 20.00 -5.71 -14.18
C ASN A 3 18.83 -5.32 -13.27
N VAL A 4 18.89 -4.14 -12.68
CA VAL A 4 17.77 -3.55 -11.94
C VAL A 4 16.81 -3.04 -13.01
N ASN A 5 15.81 -3.85 -13.34
CA ASN A 5 14.73 -3.44 -14.21
C ASN A 5 13.95 -2.33 -13.46
N ILE A 6 14.12 -1.08 -13.90
CA ILE A 6 13.43 0.06 -13.29
C ILE A 6 12.00 -0.01 -13.80
N GLU A 7 11.10 -0.61 -13.02
CA GLU A 7 9.68 -0.60 -13.33
C GLU A 7 9.10 0.81 -13.08
N TYR A 8 8.70 1.47 -14.16
CA TYR A 8 7.87 2.68 -14.11
C TYR A 8 6.41 2.29 -13.88
N TRP A 9 5.59 3.25 -13.42
CA TRP A 9 4.15 3.07 -13.28
C TRP A 9 3.55 2.50 -14.58
N LYS A 10 2.88 1.34 -14.49
CA LYS A 10 2.14 0.74 -15.60
C LYS A 10 0.66 1.04 -15.48
N LYS A 11 0.10 1.55 -16.59
CA LYS A 11 -1.34 1.70 -16.79
C LYS A 11 -2.02 0.35 -16.59
N LEU A 12 -3.15 0.38 -15.89
CA LEU A 12 -3.97 -0.78 -15.57
C LEU A 12 -4.89 -1.16 -16.74
N GLU A 13 -5.41 -2.38 -16.71
CA GLU A 13 -6.53 -2.79 -17.58
C GLU A 13 -7.77 -1.95 -17.25
N THR A 14 -8.56 -1.62 -18.27
CA THR A 14 -9.82 -0.87 -18.12
C THR A 14 -10.73 -1.57 -17.10
N GLY A 15 -11.27 -0.81 -16.15
CA GLY A 15 -12.11 -1.27 -15.05
C GLY A 15 -11.35 -1.73 -13.80
N SER A 16 -10.02 -1.68 -13.78
CA SER A 16 -9.23 -2.10 -12.61
C SER A 16 -8.67 -0.93 -11.80
N SER A 17 -8.59 -1.13 -10.49
CA SER A 17 -7.99 -0.17 -9.56
C SER A 17 -6.67 -0.70 -9.02
N LYS A 18 -5.81 0.21 -8.57
CA LYS A 18 -4.56 -0.17 -7.90
C LYS A 18 -4.37 0.56 -6.60
N ILE A 19 -3.88 -0.15 -5.60
CA ILE A 19 -3.55 0.40 -4.30
C ILE A 19 -2.05 0.27 -4.05
N ASN A 20 -1.37 1.41 -3.93
CA ASN A 20 0.01 1.47 -3.47
C ASN A 20 0.01 1.63 -1.95
N CYS A 21 0.82 0.83 -1.24
CA CYS A 21 0.92 0.87 0.21
C CYS A 21 2.38 0.94 0.68
N ASP A 22 2.59 1.60 1.82
CA ASP A 22 3.91 1.87 2.41
C ASP A 22 3.77 2.01 3.94
N GLY A 23 4.67 1.38 4.68
CA GLY A 23 4.83 1.51 6.12
C GLY A 23 6.07 2.35 6.47
N ALA A 24 5.92 3.26 7.43
CA ALA A 24 7.03 4.06 7.94
C ALA A 24 7.24 3.76 9.43
N PHE A 25 8.51 3.64 9.82
CA PHE A 25 8.93 3.40 11.20
C PHE A 25 10.23 4.16 11.50
N GLU A 26 10.28 4.86 12.62
CA GLU A 26 11.47 5.55 13.12
C GLU A 26 11.98 4.87 14.39
N GLU A 27 13.13 4.19 14.29
CA GLU A 27 13.66 3.35 15.38
C GLU A 27 13.91 4.12 16.69
N ASN A 28 14.34 5.38 16.61
CA ASN A 28 14.72 6.16 17.80
C ASN A 28 13.52 6.61 18.63
N SER A 29 12.41 6.97 17.98
CA SER A 29 11.20 7.47 18.64
C SER A 29 10.15 6.39 18.84
N GLY A 30 10.27 5.26 18.11
CA GLY A 30 9.22 4.26 17.98
C GLY A 30 8.01 4.75 17.19
N ALA A 31 8.07 5.94 16.59
CA ALA A 31 6.98 6.49 15.81
C ALA A 31 6.78 5.67 14.53
N ALA A 32 5.51 5.36 14.23
CA ALA A 32 5.16 4.59 13.07
C ALA A 32 3.89 5.10 12.41
N ALA A 33 3.82 4.96 11.09
CA ALA A 33 2.65 5.31 10.31
C ALA A 33 2.50 4.35 9.14
N ILE A 34 1.27 4.22 8.66
CA ILE A 34 0.99 3.52 7.42
C ILE A 34 0.31 4.47 6.44
N LYS A 35 0.49 4.16 5.16
CA LYS A 35 -0.17 4.90 4.13
C LYS A 35 -0.52 4.05 2.93
N ILE A 36 -1.71 4.28 2.39
CA ILE A 36 -2.19 3.68 1.15
C ILE A 36 -2.79 4.74 0.23
N ILE A 37 -2.63 4.55 -1.07
CA ILE A 37 -3.25 5.37 -2.12
C ILE A 37 -3.90 4.44 -3.12
N MET A 38 -5.19 4.64 -3.36
CA MET A 38 -5.94 3.97 -4.41
C MET A 38 -6.02 4.87 -5.65
N ARG A 39 -5.75 4.27 -6.82
CA ARG A 39 -5.77 4.92 -8.11
C ARG A 39 -6.68 4.17 -9.08
N ASP A 40 -7.33 4.92 -9.95
CA ASP A 40 -8.07 4.38 -11.09
C ASP A 40 -7.14 3.98 -12.25
N GLU A 41 -7.73 3.49 -13.34
CA GLU A 41 -7.04 3.10 -14.57
C GLU A 41 -6.30 4.25 -15.28
N HIS A 42 -6.65 5.50 -14.98
CA HIS A 42 -6.00 6.70 -15.49
C HIS A 42 -4.86 7.18 -14.58
N GLY A 43 -4.62 6.50 -13.44
CA GLY A 43 -3.61 6.88 -12.45
C GLY A 43 -4.07 7.98 -11.48
N SER A 44 -5.33 8.43 -11.58
CA SER A 44 -5.90 9.45 -10.70
C SER A 44 -6.14 8.86 -9.32
N ILE A 45 -5.81 9.62 -8.27
CA ILE A 45 -6.04 9.19 -6.88
C ILE A 45 -7.53 9.28 -6.57
N ILE A 46 -8.17 8.15 -6.28
CA ILE A 46 -9.63 8.08 -6.02
C ILE A 46 -9.96 7.77 -4.56
N ASP A 47 -8.99 7.26 -3.78
CA ASP A 47 -9.10 7.08 -2.33
C ASP A 47 -7.71 6.92 -1.70
N GLY A 48 -7.63 6.88 -0.37
CA GLY A 48 -6.42 6.59 0.37
C GLY A 48 -6.60 6.75 1.87
N VAL A 49 -5.64 6.21 2.63
CA VAL A 49 -5.58 6.33 4.09
C VAL A 49 -4.14 6.69 4.47
N ALA A 50 -3.98 7.63 5.40
CA ALA A 50 -2.72 7.87 6.09
C ALA A 50 -3.01 7.98 7.59
N LYS A 51 -2.39 7.12 8.41
CA LYS A 51 -2.60 7.12 9.86
C LYS A 51 -1.37 6.65 10.61
N GLU A 52 -1.22 7.15 11.83
CA GLU A 52 -0.26 6.62 12.80
C GLU A 52 -0.70 5.24 13.25
N VAL A 53 0.29 4.39 13.57
CA VAL A 53 0.06 3.04 14.09
C VAL A 53 1.03 2.78 15.24
N SER A 54 0.68 1.85 16.11
CA SER A 54 1.59 1.36 17.15
C SER A 54 2.15 0.02 16.72
N VAL A 55 3.47 -0.03 16.53
CA VAL A 55 4.22 -1.24 16.20
C VAL A 55 5.56 -1.22 16.93
N LEU A 56 6.22 -2.37 17.01
CA LEU A 56 7.55 -2.50 17.59
C LEU A 56 8.64 -2.51 16.51
N PHE A 57 8.30 -2.89 15.27
CA PHE A 57 9.26 -3.05 14.19
C PHE A 57 8.75 -2.51 12.85
N GLY A 58 9.68 -2.02 12.03
CA GLY A 58 9.35 -1.51 10.69
C GLY A 58 8.60 -2.52 9.81
N VAL A 59 8.96 -3.80 9.86
CA VAL A 59 8.28 -4.86 9.09
C VAL A 59 6.79 -5.00 9.43
N GLU A 60 6.41 -4.70 10.68
CA GLU A 60 5.00 -4.71 11.11
C GLU A 60 4.24 -3.52 10.50
N SER A 61 4.87 -2.34 10.42
CA SER A 61 4.26 -1.17 9.76
C SER A 61 3.95 -1.45 8.28
N GLU A 62 4.88 -2.12 7.58
CA GLU A 62 4.71 -2.52 6.17
C GLU A 62 3.58 -3.55 6.02
N ALA A 63 3.52 -4.54 6.91
CA ALA A 63 2.47 -5.54 6.91
C ALA A 63 1.10 -4.92 7.21
N LEU A 64 1.02 -3.97 8.16
CA LEU A 64 -0.19 -3.22 8.45
C LEU A 64 -0.63 -2.34 7.28
N ALA A 65 0.31 -1.75 6.53
CA ALA A 65 -0.01 -0.99 5.33
C ALA A 65 -0.69 -1.88 4.26
N VAL A 66 -0.18 -3.09 4.04
CA VAL A 66 -0.81 -4.07 3.15
C VAL A 66 -2.19 -4.49 3.68
N LYS A 67 -2.33 -4.76 4.98
CA LYS A 67 -3.62 -5.11 5.59
C LYS A 67 -4.66 -4.02 5.40
N GLU A 68 -4.28 -2.75 5.56
CA GLU A 68 -5.17 -1.61 5.33
C GLU A 68 -5.54 -1.48 3.83
N ALA A 69 -4.60 -1.75 2.92
CA ALA A 69 -4.87 -1.76 1.48
C ALA A 69 -5.92 -2.82 1.09
N VAL A 70 -5.76 -4.06 1.59
CA VAL A 70 -6.74 -5.12 1.39
C VAL A 70 -8.09 -4.73 1.98
N SER A 71 -8.10 -4.21 3.21
CA SER A 71 -9.32 -3.78 3.88
C SER A 71 -10.04 -2.66 3.12
N LEU A 72 -9.29 -1.72 2.54
CA LEU A 72 -9.85 -0.68 1.68
C LEU A 72 -10.50 -1.26 0.43
N ALA A 73 -9.82 -2.20 -0.24
CA ALA A 73 -10.37 -2.87 -1.42
C ALA A 73 -11.66 -3.63 -1.12
N VAL A 74 -11.72 -4.33 0.03
CA VAL A 74 -12.94 -5.02 0.49
C VAL A 74 -14.07 -4.02 0.74
N ARG A 75 -13.80 -2.92 1.47
CA ARG A 75 -14.80 -1.87 1.74
C ARG A 75 -15.34 -1.21 0.47
N ARG A 76 -14.52 -1.14 -0.58
CA ARG A 76 -14.89 -0.59 -1.89
C ARG A 76 -15.57 -1.62 -2.81
N SER A 77 -15.74 -2.87 -2.38
CA SER A 77 -16.35 -3.95 -3.15
C SER A 77 -15.72 -4.08 -4.55
N LEU A 78 -14.38 -4.06 -4.61
CA LEU A 78 -13.66 -4.11 -5.88
C LEU A 78 -13.57 -5.55 -6.39
N ASP A 79 -14.06 -5.77 -7.60
CA ASP A 79 -13.96 -7.07 -8.28
C ASP A 79 -12.53 -7.37 -8.75
N SER A 80 -11.80 -6.32 -9.14
CA SER A 80 -10.42 -6.41 -9.63
C SER A 80 -9.55 -5.31 -9.03
N VAL A 81 -8.56 -5.69 -8.23
CA VAL A 81 -7.60 -4.77 -7.60
C VAL A 81 -6.18 -5.33 -7.65
N THR A 82 -5.23 -4.46 -8.00
CA THR A 82 -3.81 -4.74 -7.82
C THR A 82 -3.30 -4.01 -6.57
N ILE A 83 -2.67 -4.72 -5.65
CA ILE A 83 -2.06 -4.15 -4.44
C ILE A 83 -0.55 -4.22 -4.58
N GLU A 84 0.12 -3.08 -4.45
CA GLU A 84 1.56 -2.94 -4.58
C GLU A 84 2.19 -2.49 -3.25
N THR A 85 3.17 -3.26 -2.78
CA THR A 85 4.02 -2.94 -1.63
C THR A 85 5.48 -2.93 -2.07
N ASP A 86 6.32 -2.10 -1.46
CA ASP A 86 7.77 -2.15 -1.66
C ASP A 86 8.51 -3.04 -0.65
N SER A 87 7.77 -3.64 0.29
CA SER A 87 8.29 -4.63 1.22
C SER A 87 8.29 -6.04 0.62
N ALA A 88 9.45 -6.45 0.10
CA ALA A 88 9.65 -7.80 -0.43
C ALA A 88 9.39 -8.88 0.63
N ILE A 89 9.73 -8.60 1.89
CA ILE A 89 9.51 -9.52 3.02
C ILE A 89 8.02 -9.79 3.20
N VAL A 90 7.19 -8.74 3.20
CA VAL A 90 5.74 -8.86 3.36
C VAL A 90 5.13 -9.57 2.17
N GLN A 91 5.48 -9.15 0.94
CA GLN A 91 4.95 -9.79 -0.27
C GLN A 91 5.26 -11.29 -0.34
N GLN A 92 6.52 -11.66 -0.09
CA GLN A 92 6.92 -13.08 -0.09
C GLN A 92 6.23 -13.86 1.02
N SER A 93 6.06 -13.26 2.20
CA SER A 93 5.37 -13.92 3.33
C SER A 93 3.91 -14.23 3.03
N ILE A 94 3.22 -13.36 2.29
CA ILE A 94 1.83 -13.58 1.84
C ILE A 94 1.77 -14.69 0.78
N GLY A 95 2.73 -14.68 -0.16
CA GLY A 95 2.82 -15.67 -1.23
C GLY A 95 3.17 -17.08 -0.72
N ASN A 96 3.98 -17.17 0.34
CA ASN A 96 4.49 -18.44 0.86
C ASN A 96 3.61 -19.05 1.97
N TYR A 97 2.64 -18.31 2.51
CA TYR A 97 1.76 -18.79 3.58
C TYR A 97 1.18 -20.20 3.26
N PRO A 98 1.20 -21.19 4.18
CA PRO A 98 1.06 -21.10 5.64
C PRO A 98 2.31 -20.70 6.46
N LYS A 99 2.08 -20.47 7.78
CA LYS A 99 2.99 -19.84 8.76
C LYS A 99 4.45 -20.31 8.67
N GLU A 100 4.68 -21.60 8.46
CA GLU A 100 6.00 -22.25 8.40
C GLU A 100 6.93 -21.66 7.33
N ASN A 101 6.37 -20.98 6.32
CA ASN A 101 7.13 -20.40 5.21
C ASN A 101 7.11 -18.86 5.20
N VAL A 102 6.53 -18.24 6.23
CA VAL A 102 6.56 -16.79 6.41
C VAL A 102 7.99 -16.36 6.73
N ARG A 103 8.47 -15.31 6.06
CA ARG A 103 9.87 -14.87 6.13
C ARG A 103 10.26 -14.27 7.47
N ASP A 104 9.27 -13.73 8.21
CA ASP A 104 9.47 -13.10 9.50
C ASP A 104 8.32 -13.45 10.45
N TRP A 105 8.65 -14.12 11.55
CA TRP A 105 7.66 -14.62 12.49
C TRP A 105 6.83 -13.50 13.14
N ARG A 106 7.37 -12.26 13.22
CA ARG A 106 6.72 -11.11 13.87
C ARG A 106 5.44 -10.69 13.15
N ILE A 107 5.39 -10.88 11.84
CA ILE A 107 4.23 -10.49 11.03
C ILE A 107 3.24 -11.62 10.80
N VAL A 108 3.50 -12.84 11.31
CA VAL A 108 2.61 -14.01 11.09
C VAL A 108 1.14 -13.71 11.41
N PRO A 109 0.77 -13.08 12.54
CA PRO A 109 -0.63 -12.75 12.82
C PRO A 109 -1.23 -11.79 11.78
N ILE A 110 -0.44 -10.80 11.34
CA ILE A 110 -0.87 -9.82 10.33
C ILE A 110 -1.03 -10.50 8.97
N ILE A 111 -0.13 -11.40 8.60
CA ILE A 111 -0.23 -12.19 7.36
C ILE A 111 -1.48 -13.08 7.37
N GLN A 112 -1.79 -13.70 8.51
CA GLN A 112 -3.00 -14.51 8.66
C GLN A 112 -4.27 -13.66 8.40
N ASP A 113 -4.35 -12.46 8.98
CA ASP A 113 -5.47 -11.54 8.76
C ASP A 113 -5.58 -11.09 7.29
N ILE A 114 -4.43 -10.80 6.66
CA ILE A 114 -4.36 -10.46 5.23
C ILE A 114 -4.92 -11.62 4.40
N LYS A 115 -4.45 -12.85 4.62
CA LYS A 115 -4.89 -14.03 3.88
C LYS A 115 -6.39 -14.29 4.06
N ALA A 116 -6.89 -14.17 5.29
CA ALA A 116 -8.32 -14.30 5.57
C ALA A 116 -9.15 -13.26 4.79
N SER A 117 -8.68 -12.02 4.73
CA SER A 117 -9.35 -10.94 3.98
C SER A 117 -9.25 -11.14 2.48
N LEU A 118 -8.13 -11.66 1.97
CA LEU A 118 -7.94 -11.94 0.55
C LEU A 118 -8.89 -13.01 0.00
N ASN A 119 -9.46 -13.87 0.87
CA ASN A 119 -10.45 -14.87 0.47
C ASN A 119 -11.77 -14.26 -0.02
N SER A 120 -12.01 -12.95 0.16
CA SER A 120 -13.18 -12.27 -0.41
C SER A 120 -13.02 -11.91 -1.89
N PHE A 121 -11.84 -12.10 -2.47
CA PHE A 121 -11.57 -11.77 -3.87
C PHE A 121 -11.43 -13.05 -4.70
N THR A 122 -11.98 -13.03 -5.92
CA THR A 122 -11.84 -14.15 -6.86
C THR A 122 -10.39 -14.35 -7.30
N ALA A 123 -9.66 -13.25 -7.54
CA ALA A 123 -8.27 -13.29 -7.98
C ALA A 123 -7.51 -12.03 -7.50
N PRO A 124 -7.15 -11.94 -6.21
CA PRO A 124 -6.40 -10.79 -5.71
C PRO A 124 -4.98 -10.79 -6.29
N ASN A 125 -4.54 -9.65 -6.83
CA ASN A 125 -3.20 -9.50 -7.36
C ASN A 125 -2.34 -8.64 -6.41
N LEU A 126 -1.50 -9.29 -5.61
CA LEU A 126 -0.57 -8.61 -4.71
C LEU A 126 0.87 -8.75 -5.23
N ARG A 127 1.52 -7.60 -5.46
CA ARG A 127 2.83 -7.54 -6.09
C ARG A 127 3.82 -6.74 -5.27
N TRP A 128 5.08 -7.16 -5.37
CA TRP A 128 6.20 -6.38 -4.90
C TRP A 128 6.62 -5.42 -6.01
N VAL A 129 6.88 -4.18 -5.65
CA VAL A 129 7.42 -3.17 -6.56
C VAL A 129 8.63 -2.48 -5.94
N SER A 130 9.53 -1.95 -6.76
CA SER A 130 10.62 -1.16 -6.20
C SER A 130 10.10 0.12 -5.52
N ARG A 131 10.83 0.66 -4.53
CA ARG A 131 10.47 1.97 -3.93
C ARG A 131 10.32 3.10 -4.95
N LYS A 132 11.06 3.04 -6.08
CA LYS A 132 10.94 3.99 -7.19
C LYS A 132 9.60 3.86 -7.93
N ALA A 133 9.07 2.64 -8.04
CA ALA A 133 7.72 2.42 -8.57
C ALA A 133 6.64 2.83 -7.56
N ASN A 134 6.94 2.75 -6.26
CA ASN A 134 6.04 3.14 -5.16
C ASN A 134 6.06 4.66 -4.82
N ILE A 135 6.64 5.52 -5.67
CA ILE A 135 6.76 6.98 -5.41
C ILE A 135 5.41 7.62 -5.08
N ALA A 136 4.32 7.10 -5.65
CA ALA A 136 2.96 7.40 -5.25
C ALA A 136 2.75 7.44 -3.72
N ALA A 137 2.95 6.28 -3.07
CA ALA A 137 2.79 6.11 -1.63
C ALA A 137 3.93 6.78 -0.84
N ASN A 138 5.07 7.08 -1.44
CA ASN A 138 6.08 7.89 -0.75
C ASN A 138 5.76 9.41 -0.81
N TRP A 139 5.28 9.93 -1.95
CA TRP A 139 5.07 11.37 -2.18
C TRP A 139 4.00 11.95 -1.26
N VAL A 140 2.84 11.30 -1.11
CA VAL A 140 1.85 11.82 -0.14
C VAL A 140 2.40 11.70 1.30
N ALA A 141 3.38 10.83 1.61
CA ALA A 141 3.98 10.74 2.95
C ALA A 141 4.93 11.92 3.21
N VAL A 142 5.71 12.32 2.21
CA VAL A 142 6.55 13.54 2.25
C VAL A 142 5.68 14.79 2.40
N ASN A 143 4.55 14.86 1.70
CA ASN A 143 3.68 16.05 1.70
C ASN A 143 2.73 16.13 2.92
N THR A 144 2.39 15.00 3.54
CA THR A 144 1.66 14.97 4.82
C THR A 144 2.54 15.48 5.97
N ARG A 145 3.83 15.09 6.01
CA ARG A 145 4.80 15.56 7.01
C ARG A 145 5.09 17.07 6.96
N LYS A 146 4.93 17.71 5.80
CA LYS A 146 5.26 19.15 5.58
C LYS A 146 4.13 20.14 5.94
N LYS A 147 3.08 19.73 6.68
CA LYS A 147 1.93 20.58 7.05
C LYS A 147 1.18 21.24 5.86
N LYS A 148 0.96 20.50 4.77
CA LYS A 148 0.02 20.93 3.69
C LYS A 148 -1.12 19.96 3.39
N LEU A 149 -1.11 18.75 3.94
CA LEU A 149 -2.25 17.83 3.90
C LEU A 149 -2.65 17.52 5.35
N MET A 150 -3.80 18.05 5.79
CA MET A 150 -4.48 17.63 7.02
C MET A 150 -4.64 16.09 7.02
N PRO A 151 -4.80 15.41 8.18
CA PRO A 151 -4.99 13.96 8.22
C PRO A 151 -6.02 13.56 7.18
N LEU A 152 -5.54 12.89 6.12
CA LEU A 152 -6.32 12.63 4.93
C LEU A 152 -7.32 11.52 5.27
N ILE A 153 -8.44 11.92 5.87
CA ILE A 153 -9.70 11.23 5.65
C ILE A 153 -10.11 11.69 4.25
N LEU A 154 -9.69 10.96 3.20
CA LEU A 154 -10.17 11.16 1.82
C LEU A 154 -11.64 10.71 1.69
N LYS A 155 -12.51 11.13 2.62
CA LYS A 155 -13.96 11.08 2.40
C LYS A 155 -14.35 12.41 1.76
N ASN A 156 -14.58 12.36 0.44
CA ASN A 156 -15.31 13.35 -0.36
C ASN A 156 -14.66 14.74 -0.59
N CYS A 157 -13.47 14.80 -1.22
CA CYS A 157 -13.00 16.06 -1.82
C CYS A 157 -12.53 15.85 -3.27
N LEU A 158 -13.47 15.97 -4.22
CA LEU A 158 -13.24 15.95 -5.67
C LEU A 158 -12.19 16.99 -6.12
N GLY A 159 -11.99 18.07 -5.35
CA GLY A 159 -11.09 19.18 -5.71
C GLY A 159 -9.59 18.95 -5.42
N ILE A 160 -9.22 18.07 -4.48
CA ILE A 160 -7.81 17.82 -4.16
C ILE A 160 -7.20 16.84 -5.18
N VAL A 161 -8.00 15.90 -5.67
CA VAL A 161 -7.60 14.84 -6.62
C VAL A 161 -7.00 15.41 -7.91
N HIS A 162 -7.56 16.50 -8.45
CA HIS A 162 -7.16 17.06 -9.73
C HIS A 162 -5.78 17.74 -9.72
N SER A 163 -5.30 18.24 -8.57
CA SER A 163 -3.93 18.78 -8.46
C SER A 163 -2.88 17.71 -8.18
N LEU A 164 -3.31 16.55 -7.68
CA LEU A 164 -2.44 15.44 -7.32
C LEU A 164 -2.12 14.52 -8.50
N SER A 165 -3.05 14.33 -9.44
CA SER A 165 -2.82 13.53 -10.66
C SER A 165 -1.71 14.07 -11.55
N ASN A 166 -1.59 15.39 -11.68
CA ASN A 166 -0.61 16.04 -12.57
C ASN A 166 0.86 15.90 -12.15
N ASN A 167 1.15 15.44 -10.93
CA ASN A 167 2.52 15.26 -10.43
C ASN A 167 3.07 13.84 -10.61
N PHE A 168 2.26 12.91 -11.15
CA PHE A 168 2.62 11.49 -11.29
C PHE A 168 2.47 10.95 -12.71
N ASN A 169 2.25 11.82 -13.70
CA ASN A 169 2.31 11.49 -15.13
C ASN A 169 3.73 11.66 -15.67
#